data_AF-A0A7V3VXI6-F1
#
_entry.id   AF-A0A7V3VXI6-F1
#
_cell.length_a   1.000
_cell.length_b   1.000
_cell.length_c   1.000
_cell.angle_alpha   90.00
_cell.angle_beta   90.00
_cell.angle_gamma   90.00
#
_symmetry.space_group_name_H-M   'P 1'
#
loop_
_entity.id
_entity.type
_entity.pdbx_description
1 polymer ?
#
loop_
_entity_poly.entity_id
_entity_poly.type
_entity_poly.pdbx_seq_one_letter_code
_entity_poly.pdbx_strand_id
1 'polypeptide(L)'
;MFQSIPCPGDYTMKSWTRRRLLQGSSMLAVGALAAPAEAEETPKNTRLKVLVAGAHPDDPESGCGGTIARYTDRDHEVAVLYLTRGEMGIKGKSHAEAAAIRTAEAKKACAILKAR
;
A
#
# COMPACT_ATOMS: atom_id res chain seq x y z
N MET A 1 54.16 13.01 17.17
CA MET A 1 53.03 12.47 17.94
C MET A 1 51.77 12.68 17.10
N PHE A 2 51.47 11.71 16.24
CA PHE A 2 50.25 11.67 15.42
C PHE A 2 49.64 10.29 15.68
N GLN A 3 48.60 10.23 16.51
CA GLN A 3 47.81 9.01 16.70
C GLN A 3 46.58 9.10 15.78
N SER A 4 46.48 8.07 14.96
CA SER A 4 45.46 7.80 13.96
C SER A 4 44.09 7.52 14.60
N ILE A 5 43.04 8.03 13.95
CA ILE A 5 41.64 7.80 14.28
C ILE A 5 41.22 6.41 13.78
N PRO A 6 40.57 5.54 14.57
CA PRO A 6 40.03 4.27 14.09
C PRO A 6 38.68 4.44 13.37
N CYS A 7 38.50 3.65 12.30
CA CYS A 7 37.34 3.61 11.40
C CYS A 7 36.13 2.88 12.05
N PRO A 8 34.88 3.34 11.86
CA PRO A 8 33.70 2.65 12.36
C PRO A 8 33.21 1.58 11.36
N GLY A 9 32.99 0.35 11.83
CA GLY A 9 32.12 -0.58 11.11
C GLY A 9 32.47 -2.06 11.17
N ASP A 10 32.47 -2.67 12.37
CA ASP A 10 32.24 -4.11 12.52
C ASP A 10 31.07 -4.32 13.49
N TYR A 11 29.85 -4.08 12.99
CA TYR A 11 28.62 -4.40 13.72
C TYR A 11 28.26 -5.86 13.43
N THR A 12 28.72 -6.76 14.28
CA THR A 12 28.27 -8.16 14.29
C THR A 12 26.77 -8.22 14.61
N MET A 13 25.93 -8.43 13.60
CA MET A 13 24.49 -8.63 13.81
C MET A 13 24.26 -9.90 14.64
N LYS A 14 23.78 -9.76 15.88
CA LYS A 14 23.28 -10.88 16.68
C LYS A 14 22.04 -11.46 16.00
N SER A 15 22.10 -12.72 15.58
CA SER A 15 20.96 -13.40 14.96
C SER A 15 19.83 -13.61 15.96
N TRP A 16 18.67 -13.05 15.64
CA TRP A 16 17.44 -13.24 16.41
C TRP A 16 16.80 -14.57 16.02
N THR A 17 16.70 -15.50 16.97
CA THR A 17 16.01 -16.78 16.79
C THR A 17 14.69 -16.80 17.55
N ARG A 18 13.68 -17.49 16.98
CA ARG A 18 12.31 -17.60 17.53
C ARG A 18 12.28 -18.06 19.00
N ARG A 19 13.27 -18.85 19.41
CA ARG A 19 13.41 -19.37 20.79
C ARG A 19 13.79 -18.28 21.81
N ARG A 20 14.52 -17.24 21.39
CA ARG A 20 14.93 -16.11 22.24
C ARG A 20 13.79 -15.11 22.48
N LEU A 21 12.89 -14.97 21.50
CA LEU A 21 11.69 -14.14 21.61
C LEU A 21 10.70 -14.70 22.66
N LEU A 22 10.55 -16.02 22.70
CA LEU A 22 9.64 -16.68 23.65
C LEU A 22 10.17 -16.65 25.10
N GLN A 23 11.48 -16.68 25.32
CA GLN A 23 12.06 -16.56 26.66
C GLN A 23 11.90 -15.14 27.25
N GLY A 24 11.97 -14.09 26.42
CA GLY A 24 11.78 -12.70 26.87
C GLY A 24 10.33 -12.31 27.18
N SER A 25 9.35 -13.17 26.86
CA SER A 25 7.93 -12.88 27.01
C SER A 25 7.37 -13.24 28.40
N SER A 26 8.15 -13.92 29.24
CA SER A 26 7.67 -14.46 30.53
C SER A 26 7.54 -13.42 31.67
N MET A 27 8.13 -12.21 31.54
CA MET A 27 8.10 -11.18 32.58
C MET A 27 7.21 -9.96 32.29
N LEU A 28 6.59 -9.86 31.11
CA LEU A 28 5.72 -8.72 30.76
C LEU A 28 4.23 -8.93 31.10
N ALA A 29 3.84 -10.11 31.58
CA ALA A 29 2.43 -10.47 31.77
C ALA A 29 1.77 -9.94 33.06
N VAL A 30 2.50 -9.29 33.99
CA VAL A 30 1.96 -8.90 35.31
C VAL A 30 1.87 -7.38 35.53
N GLY A 31 2.56 -6.56 34.74
CA GLY A 31 2.69 -5.11 35.02
C GLY A 31 1.85 -4.15 34.18
N ALA A 32 1.14 -4.61 33.15
CA ALA A 32 0.53 -3.72 32.14
C ALA A 32 -1.00 -3.56 32.27
N LEU A 33 -1.58 -3.80 33.45
CA LEU A 33 -3.03 -3.78 33.67
C LEU A 33 -3.62 -2.43 34.14
N ALA A 34 -2.86 -1.33 34.13
CA ALA A 34 -3.37 -0.03 34.62
C ALA A 34 -2.82 1.20 33.88
N ALA A 35 -2.70 1.14 32.56
CA ALA A 35 -2.76 2.37 31.77
C ALA A 35 -4.25 2.68 31.55
N PRO A 36 -4.74 3.91 31.83
CA PRO A 36 -6.04 4.30 31.29
C PRO A 36 -5.90 4.22 29.78
N ALA A 37 -6.68 3.34 29.16
CA ALA A 37 -6.89 3.39 27.73
C ALA A 37 -7.49 4.78 27.46
N GLU A 38 -6.68 5.71 26.95
CA GLU A 38 -7.23 6.87 26.27
C GLU A 38 -8.20 6.31 25.25
N ALA A 39 -9.47 6.62 25.42
CA ALA A 39 -10.50 6.25 24.48
C ALA A 39 -10.07 6.83 23.13
N GLU A 40 -9.54 5.98 22.24
CA GLU A 40 -9.42 6.33 20.83
C GLU A 40 -10.82 6.83 20.44
N GLU A 41 -10.92 8.11 20.10
CA GLU A 41 -12.13 8.65 19.49
C GLU A 41 -12.42 7.77 18.29
N THR A 42 -13.47 6.94 18.39
CA THR A 42 -13.91 6.11 17.26
C THR A 42 -14.06 7.03 16.06
N PRO A 43 -13.27 6.85 14.99
CA PRO A 43 -13.29 7.77 13.88
C PRO A 43 -14.70 7.82 13.35
N LYS A 44 -15.28 9.02 13.40
CA LYS A 44 -16.62 9.31 12.89
C LYS A 44 -16.67 8.73 11.48
N ASN A 45 -17.61 7.80 11.24
CA ASN A 45 -17.74 7.09 9.96
C ASN A 45 -18.14 8.10 8.88
N THR A 46 -17.14 8.78 8.32
CA THR A 46 -17.28 9.82 7.32
C THR A 46 -16.99 9.20 5.97
N ARG A 47 -17.83 9.52 4.99
CA ARG A 47 -17.64 9.05 3.63
C ARG A 47 -16.36 9.68 3.07
N LEU A 48 -15.36 8.85 2.79
CA LEU A 48 -14.10 9.30 2.22
C LEU A 48 -14.20 9.50 0.71
N LYS A 49 -13.35 10.39 0.19
CA LYS A 49 -13.08 10.57 -1.23
C LYS A 49 -11.64 10.16 -1.49
N VAL A 50 -11.45 9.11 -2.28
CA VAL A 50 -10.14 8.50 -2.53
C VAL A 50 -9.80 8.66 -4.00
N LEU A 51 -8.57 9.09 -4.27
CA LEU A 51 -8.00 9.12 -5.62
C LEU A 51 -6.89 8.08 -5.69
N VAL A 52 -6.99 7.16 -6.65
CA VAL A 52 -5.93 6.20 -6.96
C VAL A 52 -5.32 6.58 -8.29
N ALA A 53 -4.04 6.97 -8.27
CA ALA A 53 -3.32 7.38 -9.46
C ALA A 53 -2.34 6.29 -9.91
N GLY A 54 -2.34 6.02 -11.22
CA GLY A 54 -1.43 5.09 -11.87
C GLY A 54 -0.89 5.67 -13.17
N ALA A 55 0.31 5.25 -13.58
CA ALA A 55 0.92 5.77 -14.80
C ALA A 55 0.18 5.27 -16.04
N HIS A 56 -0.21 4.00 -16.04
CA HIS A 56 -0.88 3.34 -17.14
C HIS A 56 -2.19 2.70 -16.64
N PRO A 57 -3.14 2.40 -17.56
CA PRO A 57 -4.16 1.39 -17.30
C PRO A 57 -3.51 0.13 -16.70
N ASP A 58 -4.18 -0.58 -15.80
CA ASP A 58 -3.68 -1.72 -15.01
C ASP A 58 -2.91 -1.36 -13.72
N ASP A 59 -2.20 -0.23 -13.63
CA ASP A 59 -1.43 0.08 -12.41
C ASP A 59 -2.34 0.22 -11.16
N PRO A 60 -3.45 0.99 -11.18
CA PRO A 60 -4.37 1.09 -10.05
C PRO A 60 -5.04 -0.23 -9.67
N GLU A 61 -5.40 -1.03 -10.67
CA GLU A 61 -6.09 -2.32 -10.51
C GLU A 61 -5.17 -3.38 -9.91
N SER A 62 -3.98 -3.54 -10.47
CA SER A 62 -2.99 -4.52 -10.03
C SER A 62 -2.32 -4.12 -8.71
N GLY A 63 -2.07 -2.82 -8.51
CA GLY A 63 -1.42 -2.32 -7.30
C GLY A 63 -2.37 -2.15 -6.11
N CYS A 64 -3.62 -1.76 -6.35
CA CYS A 64 -4.55 -1.34 -5.29
C CYS A 64 -5.98 -1.85 -5.47
N GLY A 65 -6.26 -2.77 -6.40
CA GLY A 65 -7.63 -3.22 -6.70
C GLY A 65 -8.42 -3.73 -5.49
N GLY A 66 -7.77 -4.51 -4.60
CA GLY A 66 -8.41 -4.97 -3.36
C GLY A 66 -8.74 -3.83 -2.38
N THR A 67 -7.92 -2.79 -2.35
CA THR A 67 -8.17 -1.58 -1.54
C THR A 67 -9.30 -0.76 -2.14
N ILE A 68 -9.32 -0.56 -3.46
CA ILE A 68 -10.40 0.13 -4.16
C ILE A 68 -11.73 -0.56 -3.85
N ALA A 69 -11.83 -1.87 -4.11
CA ALA A 69 -13.03 -2.66 -3.86
C ALA A 69 -13.49 -2.55 -2.39
N ARG A 70 -12.55 -2.64 -1.44
CA ARG A 70 -12.84 -2.52 0.00
C ARG A 70 -13.48 -1.18 0.36
N TYR A 71 -13.01 -0.10 -0.25
CA TYR A 71 -13.48 1.26 0.02
C TYR A 71 -14.82 1.52 -0.66
N THR A 72 -14.99 1.10 -1.91
CA THR A 72 -16.27 1.20 -2.61
C THR A 72 -17.36 0.36 -1.95
N ASP A 73 -17.03 -0.82 -1.42
CA ASP A 73 -17.98 -1.67 -0.66
C ASP A 73 -18.34 -1.09 0.72
N ARG A 74 -17.59 -0.08 1.20
CA ARG A 74 -17.89 0.70 2.41
C ARG A 74 -18.53 2.05 2.07
N ASP A 75 -19.10 2.19 0.88
CA ASP A 75 -19.76 3.39 0.37
C ASP A 75 -18.85 4.63 0.24
N HIS A 76 -17.52 4.47 0.27
CA HIS A 76 -16.60 5.56 -0.03
C HIS A 76 -16.60 5.90 -1.53
N GLU A 77 -16.34 7.16 -1.87
CA GLU A 77 -16.17 7.58 -3.26
C GLU A 77 -14.72 7.30 -3.69
N VAL A 78 -14.52 6.53 -4.75
CA VAL A 78 -13.19 6.24 -5.30
C VAL A 78 -13.12 6.65 -6.77
N ALA A 79 -12.10 7.42 -7.12
CA ALA A 79 -11.78 7.81 -8.48
C ALA A 79 -10.42 7.27 -8.90
N VAL A 80 -10.30 6.82 -10.14
CA VAL A 80 -9.05 6.32 -10.71
C VAL A 80 -8.51 7.31 -11.74
N LEU A 81 -7.25 7.70 -11.59
CA LEU A 81 -6.55 8.59 -12.50
C LEU A 81 -5.43 7.83 -13.21
N TYR A 82 -5.56 7.72 -14.53
CA TYR A 82 -4.51 7.20 -15.40
C TYR A 82 -3.76 8.38 -16.02
N LEU A 83 -2.44 8.43 -15.85
CA LEU A 83 -1.61 9.51 -16.41
C LEU A 83 -1.41 9.36 -17.93
N THR A 84 -1.47 8.13 -18.43
CA THR A 84 -1.37 7.79 -19.85
C THR A 84 -2.49 6.85 -20.25
N ARG A 85 -2.62 6.58 -21.56
CA ARG A 85 -3.53 5.53 -22.07
C ARG A 85 -2.80 4.20 -22.29
N GLY A 86 -1.53 4.11 -21.93
CA GLY A 86 -0.73 2.90 -22.12
C GLY A 86 -0.55 2.53 -23.60
N GLU A 87 -0.39 3.53 -24.46
CA GLU A 87 -0.31 3.41 -25.93
C GLU A 87 0.81 2.49 -26.45
N MET A 88 1.83 2.21 -25.63
CA MET A 88 2.93 1.29 -25.95
C MET A 88 2.79 -0.09 -25.28
N GLY A 89 1.65 -0.37 -24.64
CA GLY A 89 1.44 -1.57 -23.84
C GLY A 89 1.08 -2.84 -24.62
N ILE A 90 0.74 -2.73 -25.91
CA ILE A 90 0.28 -3.88 -26.72
C ILE A 90 1.20 -4.08 -27.93
N LYS A 91 1.89 -5.22 -27.97
CA LYS A 91 2.78 -5.59 -29.08
C LYS A 91 1.98 -5.78 -30.37
N GLY A 92 2.51 -5.26 -31.48
CA GLY A 92 1.91 -5.41 -32.81
C GLY A 92 0.69 -4.53 -33.06
N LYS A 93 0.41 -3.55 -32.19
CA LYS A 93 -0.63 -2.53 -32.38
C LYS A 93 -0.02 -1.15 -32.56
N SER A 94 -0.69 -0.30 -33.32
CA SER A 94 -0.36 1.12 -33.34
C SER A 94 -0.67 1.77 -31.99
N HIS A 95 -0.07 2.92 -31.71
CA HIS A 95 -0.27 3.66 -30.47
C HIS A 95 -1.75 4.02 -30.25
N ALA A 96 -2.44 4.40 -31.34
CA ALA A 96 -3.85 4.77 -31.31
C ALA A 96 -4.76 3.58 -30.99
N GLU A 97 -4.50 2.42 -31.62
CA GLU A 97 -5.26 1.19 -31.34
C GLU A 97 -5.03 0.72 -29.90
N ALA A 98 -3.76 0.69 -29.45
CA ALA A 98 -3.44 0.27 -28.10
C ALA A 98 -4.08 1.19 -27.05
N ALA A 99 -4.00 2.51 -27.24
CA ALA A 99 -4.66 3.46 -26.36
C ALA A 99 -6.19 3.25 -26.29
N ALA A 100 -6.84 2.98 -27.43
CA ALA A 100 -8.28 2.74 -27.48
C ALA A 100 -8.67 1.45 -26.73
N ILE A 101 -7.94 0.36 -26.96
CA ILE A 101 -8.14 -0.92 -26.28
C ILE A 101 -7.98 -0.75 -24.78
N ARG A 102 -6.85 -0.21 -24.33
CA ARG A 102 -6.54 -0.10 -22.90
C ARG A 102 -7.45 0.89 -22.17
N THR A 103 -7.92 1.93 -22.85
CA THR A 103 -8.97 2.82 -22.29
C THR A 103 -10.28 2.07 -22.09
N ALA A 104 -10.68 1.21 -23.02
CA ALA A 104 -11.88 0.40 -22.87
C ALA A 104 -11.74 -0.65 -21.75
N GLU A 105 -10.56 -1.24 -21.59
CA GLU A 105 -10.23 -2.15 -20.49
C GLU A 105 -10.29 -1.44 -19.13
N ALA A 106 -9.64 -0.27 -19.00
CA ALA A 106 -9.69 0.56 -17.79
C ALA A 106 -11.14 0.89 -17.38
N LYS A 107 -11.97 1.33 -18.33
CA LYS A 107 -13.40 1.62 -18.06
C LYS A 107 -14.16 0.40 -17.54
N LYS A 108 -13.89 -0.79 -18.09
CA LYS A 108 -14.50 -2.04 -17.60
C LYS A 108 -14.01 -2.38 -16.20
N ALA A 109 -12.72 -2.20 -15.93
CA ALA A 109 -12.15 -2.43 -14.60
C ALA A 109 -12.76 -1.47 -13.55
N CYS A 110 -12.84 -0.17 -13.85
CA CYS A 110 -13.51 0.80 -12.99
C CYS A 110 -14.97 0.40 -12.69
N ALA A 111 -15.71 -0.07 -13.70
CA ALA A 111 -17.08 -0.53 -13.52
C ALA A 111 -17.19 -1.75 -12.58
N ILE A 112 -16.28 -2.73 -12.72
CA ILE A 112 -16.21 -3.89 -11.82
C ILE A 112 -15.89 -3.44 -10.39
N LEU A 113 -14.97 -2.50 -10.24
CA LEU A 113 -14.52 -1.98 -8.95
C LEU A 113 -15.46 -0.92 -8.37
N LYS A 114 -16.58 -0.57 -9.03
CA LYS A 114 -17.51 0.50 -8.63
C LYS A 114 -16.80 1.86 -8.41
N ALA A 115 -15.70 2.09 -9.13
CA ALA A 115 -14.93 3.33 -9.12
C ALA A 115 -15.21 4.14 -10.38
N ARG A 116 -14.92 5.45 -10.34
CA ARG A 116 -15.09 6.36 -11.48
C ARG A 116 -13.79 6.72 -12.17
#